data_AF-A0A2E8SVW0-F1
#
_entry.id   AF-A0A2E8SVW0-F1
#
_cell.length_a   1.000
_cell.length_b   1.000
_cell.length_c   1.000
_cell.angle_alpha   90.00
_cell.angle_beta   90.00
_cell.angle_gamma   90.00
#
_symmetry.space_group_name_H-M   'P 1'
#
loop_
_entity.id
_entity.type
_entity.pdbx_description
1 polymer ?
#
loop_
_entity_poly.entity_id
_entity_poly.type
_entity_poly.pdbx_seq_one_letter_code
_entity_poly.pdbx_strand_id
1 'polypeptide(L)'
;MGQSMVAIVQEDCTGCDLCILHCPFEALLPLEENPEGRSHAKRPVVVVENRCVGCLSCIGSCPTDALHEVSMPPIALDSPLLNKTVAPRTTPVLRWKKRATRWP
;
A
#
# COMPACT_ATOMS: atom_id res chain seq x y z
N MET A 1 -4.50 10.72 19.63
CA MET A 1 -4.08 9.54 18.87
C MET A 1 -3.71 10.06 17.49
N GLY A 2 -2.41 10.12 17.19
CA GLY A 2 -1.91 10.70 15.95
C GLY A 2 -2.37 9.89 14.74
N GLN A 3 -2.58 10.57 13.62
CA GLN A 3 -2.93 9.92 12.35
C GLN A 3 -1.64 9.36 11.76
N SER A 4 -1.46 8.04 11.78
CA SER A 4 -0.30 7.37 11.17
C SER A 4 -0.67 6.82 9.79
N MET A 5 0.33 6.66 8.93
CA MET A 5 0.23 5.96 7.64
C MET A 5 1.34 4.92 7.54
N VAL A 6 1.25 4.10 6.50
CA VAL A 6 2.29 3.15 6.15
C VAL A 6 2.99 3.66 4.90
N ALA A 7 4.31 3.57 4.87
CA ALA A 7 5.14 3.83 3.69
C ALA A 7 5.88 2.56 3.27
N ILE A 8 6.28 2.49 1.99
CA ILE A 8 7.05 1.38 1.42
C ILE A 8 8.38 1.90 0.89
N VAL A 9 9.47 1.30 1.36
CA VAL A 9 10.82 1.45 0.79
C VAL A 9 10.88 0.65 -0.52
N GLN A 10 10.86 1.34 -1.66
CA GLN A 10 10.68 0.71 -2.98
C GLN A 10 11.86 -0.15 -3.43
N GLU A 11 13.06 0.14 -2.93
CA GLU A 11 14.28 -0.66 -3.15
C GLU A 11 14.20 -2.04 -2.48
N ASP A 12 13.60 -2.12 -1.28
CA ASP A 12 13.47 -3.37 -0.51
C ASP A 12 12.17 -4.13 -0.83
N CYS A 13 11.24 -3.50 -1.55
CA CYS A 13 10.00 -4.11 -1.97
C CYS A 13 10.27 -5.14 -3.08
N THR A 14 10.04 -6.42 -2.79
CA THR A 14 10.22 -7.51 -3.77
C THR A 14 9.01 -7.72 -4.69
N GLY A 15 7.87 -7.09 -4.41
CA GLY A 15 6.61 -7.35 -5.11
C GLY A 15 6.01 -8.73 -4.80
N CYS A 16 6.14 -9.20 -3.55
CA CYS A 16 5.63 -10.51 -3.12
C CYS A 16 4.12 -10.55 -2.82
N ASP A 17 3.43 -9.42 -2.86
CA ASP A 17 1.97 -9.27 -2.68
C ASP A 17 1.39 -9.68 -1.32
N LEU A 18 2.22 -10.14 -0.37
CA LEU A 18 1.75 -10.57 0.96
C LEU A 18 0.99 -9.47 1.70
N CYS A 19 1.50 -8.25 1.67
CA CYS A 19 0.90 -7.11 2.36
C CYS A 19 -0.49 -6.72 1.86
N ILE A 20 -0.83 -7.04 0.60
CA ILE A 20 -2.14 -6.80 0.00
C ILE A 20 -3.20 -7.64 0.72
N LEU A 21 -2.88 -8.89 1.04
CA LEU A 21 -3.80 -9.80 1.73
C LEU A 21 -4.06 -9.37 3.18
N HIS A 22 -3.10 -8.68 3.79
CA HIS A 22 -3.22 -8.18 5.16
C HIS A 22 -3.86 -6.79 5.25
N CYS A 23 -4.08 -6.10 4.14
CA CYS A 23 -4.73 -4.79 4.13
C CYS A 23 -6.26 -4.95 4.08
N PRO A 24 -7.01 -4.65 5.16
CA PRO A 24 -8.48 -4.72 5.13
C PRO A 24 -9.11 -3.61 4.28
N PHE A 25 -8.39 -2.50 4.06
CA PHE A 25 -8.89 -1.31 3.35
C PHE A 25 -8.47 -1.23 1.87
N GLU A 26 -7.82 -2.28 1.34
CA GLU A 26 -7.35 -2.31 -0.05
C GLU A 26 -6.49 -1.08 -0.43
N ALA A 27 -5.70 -0.61 0.53
CA ALA A 27 -4.79 0.54 0.38
C ALA A 27 -3.44 0.14 -0.20
N LEU A 28 -3.13 -1.16 -0.26
CA LEU A 28 -1.89 -1.68 -0.84
C LEU A 28 -2.26 -2.38 -2.16
N LEU A 29 -1.72 -1.88 -3.27
CA LEU A 29 -1.99 -2.41 -4.60
C LEU A 29 -0.69 -2.51 -5.42
N PRO A 30 -0.56 -3.50 -6.31
CA PRO A 30 0.57 -3.56 -7.23
C PRO A 30 0.46 -2.43 -8.25
N LEU A 31 1.59 -1.81 -8.59
CA LEU A 31 1.64 -0.91 -9.75
C LEU A 31 1.20 -1.66 -11.01
N GLU A 32 0.65 -0.92 -11.96
CA GLU A 32 0.27 -1.46 -13.27
C GLU A 32 1.49 -1.97 -14.03
N GLU A 33 2.59 -1.22 -13.96
CA GLU A 33 3.86 -1.48 -14.66
C GLU A 33 5.03 -1.57 -13.67
N ASN A 34 6.12 -2.24 -14.07
CA ASN A 34 7.35 -2.26 -13.28
C ASN A 34 8.21 -1.04 -13.66
N PRO A 35 8.60 -0.17 -12.72
CA PRO A 35 9.42 0.99 -13.04
C PRO A 35 10.76 0.60 -13.68
N GLU A 36 11.21 1.40 -14.64
CA GLU A 36 12.50 1.23 -15.31
C GLU A 36 13.65 1.28 -14.30
N GLY A 37 14.65 0.41 -14.46
CA GLY A 37 15.81 0.35 -13.58
C GLY A 37 15.59 -0.41 -12.26
N ARG A 38 14.41 -0.99 -12.02
CA ARG A 38 14.16 -1.82 -10.84
C ARG A 38 14.80 -3.21 -10.97
N SER A 39 15.52 -3.62 -9.92
CA SER A 39 16.21 -4.92 -9.87
C SER A 39 15.28 -6.14 -9.74
N HIS A 40 14.03 -5.95 -9.31
CA HIS A 40 13.07 -7.03 -9.11
C HIS A 40 12.17 -7.25 -10.32
N ALA A 41 11.96 -8.52 -10.71
CA ALA A 41 11.15 -8.90 -11.86
C ALA A 41 9.63 -8.69 -11.67
N LYS A 42 9.13 -8.81 -10.44
CA LYS A 42 7.70 -8.60 -10.11
C LYS A 42 7.43 -7.13 -9.86
N ARG A 43 6.25 -6.61 -10.21
CA ARG A 43 5.86 -5.19 -10.00
C ARG A 43 5.87 -4.81 -8.50
N PRO A 44 6.23 -3.58 -8.14
CA PRO A 44 6.23 -3.17 -6.74
C PRO A 44 4.80 -2.94 -6.24
N VAL A 45 4.66 -2.99 -4.92
CA VAL A 45 3.42 -2.57 -4.24
C VAL A 45 3.55 -1.10 -3.84
N VAL A 46 2.47 -0.36 -3.99
CA VAL A 46 2.36 1.04 -3.56
C VAL A 46 1.22 1.22 -2.56
N VAL A 47 1.34 2.25 -1.74
CA VAL A 47 0.30 2.66 -0.80
C VAL A 47 -0.58 3.70 -1.49
N VAL A 48 -1.86 3.39 -1.62
CA VAL A 48 -2.90 4.33 -2.05
C VAL A 48 -3.31 5.15 -0.84
N GLU A 49 -2.78 6.37 -0.76
CA GLU A 49 -2.86 7.24 0.41
C GLU A 49 -4.30 7.48 0.87
N ASN A 50 -5.22 7.69 -0.06
CA ASN A 50 -6.64 7.95 0.26
C ASN A 50 -7.41 6.75 0.82
N ARG A 51 -6.81 5.55 0.84
CA ARG A 51 -7.38 4.32 1.43
C ARG A 51 -6.68 3.90 2.71
N CYS A 52 -5.48 4.41 2.97
CA CYS A 52 -4.67 4.00 4.10
C CYS A 52 -5.13 4.71 5.38
N VAL A 53 -5.74 3.96 6.30
CA VAL A 53 -6.22 4.51 7.58
C VAL A 53 -5.22 4.35 8.73
N GLY A 54 -4.00 3.86 8.46
CA GLY A 54 -2.99 3.69 9.51
C GLY A 54 -3.24 2.52 10.47
N CYS A 55 -3.93 1.46 10.06
CA CYS A 55 -4.19 0.29 10.93
C CYS A 55 -2.96 -0.59 11.21
N LEU A 56 -1.85 -0.37 10.50
CA LEU A 56 -0.56 -1.06 10.64
C LEU A 56 -0.58 -2.59 10.44
N SER A 57 -1.71 -3.20 10.11
CA SER A 57 -1.85 -4.66 9.99
C SER A 57 -0.97 -5.30 8.91
N CYS A 58 -0.51 -4.52 7.94
CA CYS A 58 0.34 -4.99 6.85
C CYS A 58 1.83 -5.03 7.20
N ILE A 59 2.31 -4.27 8.21
CA ILE A 59 3.75 -4.12 8.48
C ILE A 59 4.39 -5.49 8.77
N GLY A 60 3.80 -6.25 9.70
CA GLY A 60 4.31 -7.58 10.08
C GLY A 60 4.18 -8.67 9.00
N SER A 61 3.56 -8.39 7.86
CA SER A 61 3.48 -9.33 6.74
C SER A 61 4.65 -9.20 5.75
N CYS A 62 5.47 -8.16 5.88
CA CYS A 62 6.60 -7.94 4.98
C CYS A 62 7.78 -8.84 5.34
N PRO A 63 8.22 -9.75 4.44
CA PRO A 63 9.38 -10.60 4.72
C PRO A 63 10.71 -9.86 4.61
N THR A 64 10.75 -8.70 3.95
CA THR A 64 11.94 -7.86 3.78
C THR A 64 11.93 -6.61 4.65
N ASP A 65 10.93 -6.49 5.54
CA ASP A 65 10.73 -5.31 6.40
C ASP A 65 10.65 -3.97 5.65
N ALA A 66 10.24 -3.97 4.37
CA ALA A 66 10.15 -2.77 3.54
C ALA A 66 9.00 -1.81 3.90
N LEU A 67 8.15 -2.18 4.88
CA LEU A 67 6.95 -1.43 5.28
C LEU A 67 7.18 -0.77 6.64
N HIS A 68 6.99 0.54 6.74
CA HIS A 68 7.19 1.27 8.00
C HIS A 68 6.04 2.22 8.32
N GLU A 69 5.80 2.41 9.62
CA GLU A 69 4.90 3.44 10.11
C GLU A 69 5.54 4.82 9.89
N VAL A 70 4.78 5.73 9.29
CA VAL A 70 5.12 7.14 9.18
C VAL A 70 4.02 7.97 9.82
N SER A 71 4.40 8.98 10.59
CA SER A 71 3.42 9.96 11.07
C SER A 71 2.95 10.78 9.88
N MET A 72 1.63 10.93 9.69
CA MET A 72 1.14 11.94 8.72
C MET A 72 1.70 13.30 9.11
N PRO A 73 2.05 14.16 8.14
CA PRO A 73 2.67 15.43 8.46
C PRO A 73 1.79 16.26 9.41
N PRO A 74 2.38 16.94 10.40
CA PRO A 74 1.66 17.74 11.39
C PRO A 74 0.99 19.00 10.80
N ILE A 75 1.17 19.26 9.51
CA ILE A 75 0.75 20.48 8.82
C ILE A 75 -0.27 20.11 7.75
N ALA A 76 -1.50 20.62 7.89
CA ALA A 76 -2.59 20.34 6.96
C ALA A 76 -2.24 20.73 5.51
N LEU A 77 -1.41 21.76 5.30
CA LEU A 77 -1.06 22.29 3.97
C LEU A 77 -0.35 21.26 3.06
N ASP A 78 0.39 20.31 3.63
CA ASP A 78 1.07 19.25 2.89
C ASP A 78 0.28 17.93 2.89
N SER A 79 -1.01 17.98 3.28
CA SER A 79 -1.84 16.78 3.27
C SER A 79 -1.95 16.24 1.84
N PRO A 80 -1.67 14.95 1.61
CA PRO A 80 -1.91 14.30 0.32
C PRO A 80 -3.39 14.36 -0.10
N LEU A 81 -4.30 14.62 0.83
CA LEU A 81 -5.73 14.83 0.55
C LEU A 81 -6.02 16.23 -0.02
N LEU A 82 -5.17 17.22 0.26
CA LEU A 82 -5.28 18.60 -0.23
C LEU A 82 -4.64 18.77 -1.60
N ASN A 83 -3.49 18.14 -1.85
CA ASN A 83 -2.87 18.12 -3.17
C ASN A 83 -3.20 16.79 -3.86
N LYS A 84 -4.28 16.77 -4.66
CA LYS A 84 -4.69 15.61 -5.47
C LYS A 84 -3.69 15.35 -6.59
N THR A 85 -2.44 15.02 -6.26
CA THR A 85 -1.52 14.46 -7.25
C THR A 85 -2.13 13.19 -7.84
N VAL A 86 -1.81 12.93 -9.11
CA VAL A 86 -2.29 11.77 -9.86
C VAL A 86 -2.01 10.51 -9.04
N ALA A 87 -3.07 9.86 -8.55
CA ALA A 87 -2.96 8.59 -7.86
C ALA A 87 -2.17 7.61 -8.74
N PRO A 88 -1.27 6.78 -8.17
CA PRO A 88 -0.49 5.85 -8.96
C PRO A 88 -1.40 4.92 -9.76
N ARG A 89 -1.01 4.59 -10.99
CA ARG A 89 -1.70 3.58 -11.80
C ARG A 89 -1.48 2.22 -11.17
N THR A 90 -2.54 1.65 -10.59
CA THR A 90 -2.49 0.37 -9.87
C THR A 90 -3.46 -0.64 -10.46
N THR A 91 -3.12 -1.92 -10.40
CA THR A 91 -4.05 -2.99 -10.77
C THR A 91 -4.96 -3.34 -9.58
N PRO A 92 -6.29 -3.36 -9.74
CA PRO A 92 -7.20 -3.77 -8.67
C PRO A 92 -7.05 -5.27 -8.38
N VAL A 93 -7.10 -5.64 -7.09
CA VAL A 93 -7.03 -7.04 -6.65
C VAL A 93 -8.43 -7.50 -6.28
N LEU A 94 -8.98 -8.45 -7.04
CA LEU A 94 -10.29 -9.04 -6.77
C LEU A 94 -10.22 -10.00 -5.58
N ARG A 95 -10.50 -9.49 -4.37
CA ARG A 95 -10.53 -10.34 -3.15
C ARG A 95 -11.76 -11.24 -3.09
N TRP A 96 -12.91 -10.81 -3.62
CA TRP A 96 -14.16 -11.57 -3.56
C TRP A 96 -14.56 -12.15 -4.93
N LYS A 97 -14.63 -13.48 -5.04
CA LYS A 97 -15.40 -14.15 -6.10
C LYS A 97 -16.89 -14.10 -5.74
N LYS A 98 -17.76 -13.95 -6.74
CA LYS A 98 -19.23 -13.75 -6.66
C LYS A 98 -20.06 -14.79 -5.86
N ARG A 99 -19.45 -15.76 -5.16
CA ARG A 99 -20.13 -16.79 -4.35
C ARG A 99 -19.30 -17.22 -3.12
N ALA A 100 -18.96 -16.29 -2.25
CA ALA A 100 -18.46 -16.62 -0.91
C ALA A 100 -18.92 -15.56 0.09
N THR A 101 -20.16 -15.69 0.57
CA THR A 101 -20.70 -14.95 1.73
C THR A 101 -20.07 -15.44 3.04
N ARG A 102 -18.77 -15.76 3.04
CA ARG A 102 -18.08 -16.20 4.24
C ARG A 102 -16.79 -15.40 4.39
N TRP A 103 -16.92 -14.35 5.19
CA TRP A 103 -15.80 -13.83 5.96
C TRP A 103 -15.19 -15.01 6.74
N PRO A 104 -13.86 -15.20 6.77
CA PRO A 104 -13.24 -16.24 7.60
C PRO A 104 -13.63 -16.08 9.07
#